data_AF-A0A7C7D0P3-F1
#
_entry.id   AF-A0A7C7D0P3-F1
#
_cell.length_a   1.000
_cell.length_b   1.000
_cell.length_c   1.000
_cell.angle_alpha   90.00
_cell.angle_beta   90.00
_cell.angle_gamma   90.00
#
_symmetry.space_group_name_H-M   'P 1'
#
loop_
_entity.id
_entity.type
_entity.pdbx_description
1 polymer ?
#
loop_
_entity_poly.entity_id
_entity_poly.type
_entity_poly.pdbx_seq_one_letter_code
_entity_poly.pdbx_strand_id
1 'polypeptide(L)'
;MTGHIVTISCLGYMAFFLFIQLGQVTRIIDTIDPNMTTEQVNLLKERVSRSVGQWQSEMIGLAIIGSIVSIIGGIYTINMVIRPLNKLVNFAIKEGRTEPLPEFKSNTEIKQLATAITALTAKLNKTSHGSNND
;
A
#
# COMPACT_ATOMS: atom_id res chain seq x y z
N MET A 1 -0.53 -12.04 -0.67
CA MET A 1 0.12 -12.14 -2.00
C MET A 1 -0.28 -11.01 -2.95
N THR A 2 -1.57 -10.70 -3.10
CA THR A 2 -2.08 -9.67 -4.04
C THR A 2 -1.60 -8.24 -3.74
N GLY A 3 -1.43 -7.87 -2.45
CA GLY A 3 -0.96 -6.53 -2.07
C GLY A 3 0.45 -6.21 -2.57
N HIS A 4 1.40 -7.13 -2.43
CA HIS A 4 2.77 -6.92 -2.91
C HIS A 4 2.85 -6.81 -4.44
N ILE A 5 2.04 -7.60 -5.17
CA ILE A 5 1.96 -7.55 -6.63
C ILE A 5 1.48 -6.17 -7.10
N VAL A 6 0.50 -5.58 -6.41
CA VAL A 6 -0.01 -4.24 -6.73
C VAL A 6 1.06 -3.18 -6.45
N THR A 7 1.75 -3.25 -5.31
CA THR A 7 2.82 -2.29 -4.98
C THR A 7 3.97 -2.34 -5.99
N ILE A 8 4.43 -3.54 -6.35
CA ILE A 8 5.51 -3.73 -7.32
C ILE A 8 5.09 -3.20 -8.70
N SER A 9 3.85 -3.46 -9.12
CA SER A 9 3.31 -2.94 -10.38
C SER A 9 3.25 -1.41 -10.42
N CYS A 10 2.80 -0.76 -9.33
CA CYS A 10 2.78 0.70 -9.23
C CYS A 10 4.19 1.31 -9.28
N LEU A 11 5.15 0.73 -8.54
CA LEU A 11 6.54 1.19 -8.55
C LEU A 11 7.19 1.01 -9.93
N GLY A 12 6.94 -0.13 -10.59
CA GLY A 12 7.42 -0.41 -11.94
C GLY A 12 6.87 0.55 -12.98
N TYR A 13 5.56 0.85 -12.93
CA TYR A 13 4.95 1.86 -13.80
C TYR A 13 5.57 3.25 -13.59
N MET A 14 5.75 3.66 -12.33
CA MET A 14 6.33 4.97 -12.01
C MET A 14 7.78 5.08 -12.51
N ALA A 15 8.58 4.03 -12.34
CA ALA A 15 9.95 3.98 -12.84
C ALA A 15 10.00 4.05 -14.38
N PHE A 16 9.13 3.31 -15.07
CA PHE A 16 9.03 3.34 -16.52
C PHE A 16 8.60 4.71 -17.05
N PHE A 17 7.59 5.32 -16.42
CA PHE A 17 7.09 6.66 -16.76
C PHE A 17 8.20 7.72 -16.63
N LEU A 18 8.92 7.72 -15.51
CA LEU A 18 10.07 8.62 -15.30
C LEU A 18 11.19 8.38 -16.31
N PHE A 19 11.49 7.12 -16.64
CA PHE A 19 12.51 6.78 -17.63
C PHE A 19 12.21 7.37 -19.01
N ILE A 20 10.98 7.24 -19.49
CA ILE A 20 10.57 7.79 -20.80
C ILE A 20 10.66 9.32 -20.80
N GLN A 21 10.22 9.98 -19.73
CA GLN A 21 10.20 11.44 -19.66
C GLN A 21 11.59 12.06 -19.52
N LEU A 22 12.47 11.45 -18.73
CA LEU A 22 13.88 11.84 -18.67
C LEU A 22 14.56 11.70 -20.02
N GLY A 23 14.26 10.62 -20.77
CA GLY A 23 14.78 10.43 -22.13
C GLY A 23 14.34 11.51 -23.13
N GLN A 24 13.13 12.06 -22.98
CA GLN A 24 12.67 13.18 -23.81
C GLN A 24 13.42 14.48 -23.50
N VAL A 25 13.64 14.77 -22.21
CA VAL A 25 14.41 15.95 -21.79
C VAL A 25 15.86 15.85 -22.25
N THR A 26 16.49 14.68 -22.13
CA THR A 26 17.85 14.43 -22.64
C THR A 26 17.95 14.72 -24.14
N ARG A 27 17.01 14.24 -24.96
CA ARG A 27 17.03 14.53 -26.41
C ARG A 27 16.91 16.02 -26.74
N ILE A 28 16.21 16.79 -25.91
CA ILE A 28 16.12 18.25 -26.10
C ILE A 28 17.46 18.89 -25.70
N ILE A 29 18.03 18.51 -24.57
CA ILE A 29 19.33 19.02 -24.09
C ILE A 29 20.47 18.66 -25.05
N ASP A 30 20.45 17.48 -25.66
CA ASP A 30 21.46 17.03 -26.61
C ASP A 30 21.48 17.86 -27.91
N THR A 31 20.47 18.71 -28.14
CA THR A 31 20.48 19.69 -29.25
C THR A 31 21.22 20.98 -28.92
N ILE A 32 21.78 21.12 -27.71
CA ILE A 32 22.60 22.28 -27.34
C ILE A 32 23.92 22.25 -28.09
N ASP A 33 24.17 23.28 -28.90
CA ASP A 33 25.47 23.58 -29.50
C ASP A 33 26.03 24.86 -28.86
N PRO A 34 27.30 24.89 -28.43
CA PRO A 34 27.94 26.11 -27.90
C PRO A 34 27.93 27.30 -28.88
N ASN A 35 27.70 27.08 -30.18
CA ASN A 35 27.60 28.13 -31.20
C ASN A 35 26.17 28.60 -31.49
N MET A 36 25.18 28.16 -30.70
CA MET A 36 23.77 28.56 -30.91
C MET A 36 23.59 30.08 -30.82
N THR A 37 22.74 30.61 -31.68
CA THR A 37 22.30 32.01 -31.56
C THR A 37 21.39 32.17 -30.35
N THR A 38 21.30 33.39 -29.83
CA THR A 38 20.42 33.73 -28.69
C THR A 38 18.95 33.37 -28.93
N GLU A 39 18.49 33.44 -30.19
CA GLU A 39 17.13 33.04 -30.58
C GLU A 39 16.93 31.52 -30.49
N GLN A 40 17.90 30.73 -30.94
CA GLN A 40 17.85 29.27 -30.83
C GLN A 40 17.88 28.81 -29.37
N VAL A 41 18.66 29.49 -28.52
CA VAL A 41 18.68 29.23 -27.07
C VAL A 41 17.32 29.54 -26.43
N ASN A 42 16.66 30.62 -26.83
CA ASN A 42 15.32 30.96 -26.32
C ASN A 42 14.27 29.94 -26.75
N LEU A 43 14.30 29.49 -28.01
CA LEU A 43 13.41 28.43 -28.50
C LEU A 43 13.63 27.11 -27.76
N LEU A 44 14.89 26.76 -27.48
CA LEU A 44 15.24 25.58 -26.71
C LEU A 44 14.70 25.69 -25.27
N LYS A 45 14.93 26.82 -24.62
CA LYS A 45 14.42 27.10 -23.26
C LYS A 45 12.90 26.98 -23.20
N GLU A 46 12.19 27.49 -24.21
CA GLU A 46 10.74 27.37 -24.29
C GLU A 46 10.29 25.91 -24.41
N ARG A 47 10.95 25.11 -25.27
CA ARG A 47 10.64 23.68 -25.45
C ARG A 47 10.89 22.89 -24.16
N VAL A 48 12.02 23.12 -23.49
CA VAL A 48 12.33 22.50 -22.20
C VAL A 48 11.28 22.91 -21.15
N SER A 49 10.96 24.20 -21.06
CA SER A 49 9.99 24.71 -20.09
C SER A 49 8.60 24.11 -20.29
N ARG A 50 8.12 24.03 -21.54
CA ARG A 50 6.84 23.36 -21.86
C ARG A 50 6.87 21.87 -21.51
N SER A 51 7.95 21.17 -21.83
CA SER A 51 8.09 19.74 -21.54
C SER A 51 8.07 19.45 -20.03
N VAL A 52 8.78 20.26 -19.24
CA VAL A 52 8.81 20.14 -17.77
C VAL A 52 7.46 20.54 -17.17
N GLY A 53 6.80 21.58 -17.69
CA GLY A 53 5.47 21.99 -17.24
C GLY A 53 4.41 20.91 -17.46
N GLN A 54 4.45 20.23 -18.61
CA GLN A 54 3.57 19.09 -18.87
C GLN A 54 3.86 17.94 -17.89
N TRP A 55 5.13 17.59 -17.70
CA TRP A 55 5.53 16.55 -16.75
C TRP A 55 5.02 16.85 -15.33
N GLN A 56 5.17 18.10 -14.87
CA GLN A 56 4.68 18.51 -13.55
C GLN A 56 3.15 18.34 -13.43
N SER A 57 2.40 18.70 -14.47
CA SER A 57 0.94 18.53 -14.49
C SER A 57 0.54 17.06 -14.41
N GLU A 58 1.21 16.19 -15.17
CA GLU A 58 0.97 14.74 -15.14
C GLU A 58 1.32 14.12 -13.78
N MET A 59 2.43 14.53 -13.16
CA MET A 59 2.81 14.09 -11.81
C MET A 59 1.80 14.50 -10.75
N ILE A 60 1.26 15.73 -10.83
CA ILE A 60 0.22 16.19 -9.91
C ILE A 60 -1.04 15.31 -10.06
N GLY A 61 -1.45 15.00 -11.29
CA GLY A 61 -2.58 14.09 -11.54
C GLY A 61 -2.36 12.71 -10.93
N LEU A 62 -1.19 12.12 -11.13
CA LEU A 62 -0.82 10.83 -10.54
C LEU A 62 -0.77 10.88 -9.01
N ALA A 63 -0.25 11.95 -8.42
CA ALA A 63 -0.18 12.12 -6.97
C ALA A 63 -1.57 12.20 -6.33
N ILE A 64 -2.53 12.90 -6.97
CA ILE A 64 -3.91 12.98 -6.51
C ILE A 64 -4.56 11.59 -6.51
N ILE A 65 -4.46 10.85 -7.62
CA ILE A 65 -5.02 9.51 -7.73
C ILE A 65 -4.36 8.56 -6.71
N GLY A 66 -3.03 8.61 -6.60
CA GLY A 66 -2.26 7.81 -5.63
C GLY A 66 -2.68 8.09 -4.19
N SER A 67 -2.93 9.36 -3.84
CA SER A 67 -3.43 9.74 -2.52
C SER A 67 -4.79 9.12 -2.21
N ILE A 68 -5.74 9.19 -3.15
CA ILE A 68 -7.08 8.60 -2.99
C ILE A 68 -6.98 7.08 -2.76
N VAL A 69 -6.21 6.39 -3.60
CA VAL A 69 -6.00 4.94 -3.50
C VAL A 69 -5.35 4.57 -2.15
N SER A 70 -4.38 5.37 -1.69
CA SER A 70 -3.72 5.17 -0.40
C SER A 70 -4.70 5.30 0.78
N ILE A 71 -5.58 6.30 0.77
CA ILE A 71 -6.60 6.48 1.82
C ILE A 71 -7.54 5.26 1.86
N ILE A 72 -8.04 4.82 0.70
CA ILE A 72 -8.93 3.66 0.61
C ILE A 72 -8.23 2.39 1.10
N GLY A 73 -6.98 2.17 0.68
CA GLY A 73 -6.16 1.04 1.13
C GLY A 73 -5.89 1.06 2.64
N GLY A 74 -5.66 2.25 3.21
CA GLY A 74 -5.52 2.46 4.65
C GLY A 74 -6.79 2.08 5.42
N ILE A 75 -7.95 2.56 4.97
CA ILE A 75 -9.25 2.20 5.56
C ILE A 75 -9.49 0.69 5.49
N TYR A 76 -9.19 0.06 4.36
CA TYR A 76 -9.33 -1.38 4.20
C TYR A 76 -8.41 -2.14 5.17
N THR A 77 -7.16 -1.70 5.32
CA THR A 77 -6.19 -2.29 6.26
C THR A 77 -6.67 -2.18 7.71
N ILE A 78 -7.19 -1.02 8.11
CA ILE A 78 -7.75 -0.82 9.46
C ILE A 78 -8.89 -1.80 9.71
N ASN A 79 -9.83 -1.89 8.77
CA ASN A 79 -11.05 -2.67 8.94
C ASN A 79 -10.84 -4.18 8.84
N MET A 80 -9.97 -4.64 7.95
CA MET A 80 -9.74 -6.08 7.73
C MET A 80 -8.61 -6.67 8.56
N VAL A 81 -7.62 -5.87 8.96
CA VAL A 81 -6.44 -6.39 9.67
C VAL A 81 -6.41 -5.89 11.10
N ILE A 82 -6.32 -4.57 11.30
CA ILE A 82 -6.05 -3.99 12.62
C ILE A 82 -7.21 -4.25 13.59
N ARG A 83 -8.44 -3.99 13.16
CA ARG A 83 -9.62 -4.12 14.02
C ARG A 83 -9.88 -5.58 14.43
N PRO A 84 -9.82 -6.57 13.52
CA PRO A 84 -9.80 -7.99 13.87
C PRO A 84 -8.68 -8.41 14.82
N LEU A 85 -7.45 -7.96 14.57
CA LEU A 85 -6.29 -8.33 15.39
C LEU A 85 -6.43 -7.80 16.82
N ASN A 86 -6.90 -6.56 16.97
CA ASN A 86 -7.15 -5.98 18.29
C ASN A 86 -8.25 -6.73 19.07
N LYS A 87 -9.29 -7.22 18.37
CA LYS A 87 -10.28 -8.11 18.98
C LYS A 87 -9.68 -9.44 19.43
N LEU A 88 -8.80 -10.04 18.62
CA LEU A 88 -8.08 -11.28 18.97
C LEU A 88 -7.19 -11.10 20.21
N VAL A 89 -6.44 -10.00 20.26
CA VAL A 89 -5.62 -9.65 21.42
C VAL A 89 -6.49 -9.51 22.68
N ASN A 90 -7.60 -8.78 22.59
CA ASN A 90 -8.52 -8.64 23.73
C ASN A 90 -9.15 -9.97 24.16
N PHE A 91 -9.50 -10.85 23.22
CA PHE A 91 -10.01 -12.17 23.52
C PHE A 91 -8.96 -13.02 24.27
N ALA A 92 -7.71 -12.98 23.82
CA ALA A 92 -6.60 -13.69 24.47
C ALA A 92 -6.31 -13.13 25.87
N ILE A 93 -6.25 -11.80 26.04
CA ILE A 93 -6.00 -11.14 27.34
C ILE A 93 -7.07 -11.51 28.36
N LYS A 94 -8.33 -11.66 27.94
CA LYS A 94 -9.44 -12.01 28.84
C LYS A 94 -9.73 -13.51 28.91
N GLU A 95 -8.78 -14.35 28.49
CA GLU A 95 -8.88 -15.82 28.52
C GLU A 95 -10.16 -16.37 27.85
N GLY A 96 -10.65 -15.69 26.82
CA GLY A 96 -11.88 -16.05 26.12
C GLY A 96 -13.17 -15.83 26.91
N ARG A 97 -13.14 -15.07 28.01
CA ARG A 97 -14.34 -14.63 28.76
C ARG A 97 -15.03 -13.41 28.14
N THR A 98 -14.62 -12.97 26.96
CA THR A 98 -15.23 -11.86 26.21
C THR A 98 -16.27 -12.35 25.21
N GLU A 99 -16.96 -11.41 24.56
CA GLU A 99 -17.78 -11.68 23.37
C GLU A 99 -17.08 -12.63 22.39
N PRO A 100 -17.82 -13.57 21.77
CA PRO A 100 -17.26 -14.54 20.84
C PRO A 100 -16.55 -13.82 19.69
N LEU A 101 -15.40 -14.37 19.28
CA LEU A 101 -14.63 -13.86 18.15
C LEU A 101 -15.55 -13.79 16.92
N PRO A 102 -15.62 -12.64 16.23
CA PRO A 102 -16.52 -12.49 15.09
C PRO A 102 -16.17 -13.50 14.00
N GLU A 103 -17.19 -14.07 13.34
CA GLU A 103 -16.96 -14.95 12.20
C GLU A 103 -16.29 -14.17 11.07
N PHE A 104 -15.05 -14.53 10.77
CA PHE A 104 -14.33 -13.99 9.63
C PHE A 104 -14.92 -14.59 8.35
N LYS A 105 -15.56 -13.74 7.54
CA LYS A 105 -16.23 -14.14 6.29
C LYS A 105 -15.27 -14.68 5.24
N SER A 106 -13.98 -14.31 5.30
CA SER A 106 -12.93 -14.72 4.36
C SER A 106 -11.94 -15.71 4.98
N ASN A 107 -11.38 -16.63 4.18
CA ASN A 107 -10.34 -17.58 4.59
C ASN A 107 -8.97 -16.90 4.68
N THR A 108 -8.88 -15.85 5.49
CA THR A 108 -7.64 -15.13 5.74
C THR A 108 -6.84 -15.80 6.86
N GLU A 109 -5.55 -15.48 6.92
CA GLU A 109 -4.65 -15.91 7.99
C GLU A 109 -5.17 -15.49 9.38
N ILE A 110 -5.88 -14.36 9.46
CA ILE A 110 -6.53 -13.89 10.70
C ILE A 110 -7.66 -14.84 11.14
N LYS A 111 -8.44 -15.39 10.20
CA LYS A 111 -9.45 -16.40 10.51
C LYS A 111 -8.80 -17.67 11.06
N GLN A 112 -7.75 -18.15 10.39
CA GLN A 112 -7.02 -19.33 10.84
C GLN A 112 -6.45 -19.14 12.25
N LEU A 113 -5.88 -17.96 12.52
CA LEU A 113 -5.39 -17.59 13.85
C LEU A 113 -6.52 -17.55 14.89
N ALA A 114 -7.66 -16.96 14.55
CA ALA A 114 -8.82 -16.92 15.43
C ALA A 114 -9.33 -18.32 15.79
N THR A 115 -9.44 -19.21 14.80
CA THR A 115 -9.83 -20.60 15.02
C THR A 115 -8.83 -21.33 15.92
N ALA A 116 -7.53 -21.14 15.71
CA ALA A 116 -6.49 -21.75 16.54
C ALA A 116 -6.54 -21.26 18.00
N ILE A 117 -6.75 -19.96 18.22
CA ILE A 117 -6.88 -19.38 19.57
C ILE A 117 -8.13 -19.94 20.27
N THR A 118 -9.29 -19.97 19.60
CA THR A 118 -10.51 -20.55 20.17
C THR A 118 -10.33 -22.02 20.53
N ALA A 119 -9.69 -22.82 19.66
CA ALA A 119 -9.43 -24.22 19.93
C ALA A 119 -8.49 -24.41 21.14
N LEU A 120 -7.46 -23.56 21.28
CA LEU A 120 -6.55 -23.56 22.42
C LEU A 120 -7.28 -23.20 23.72
N THR A 121 -8.06 -22.12 23.74
CA THR A 121 -8.85 -21.72 24.91
C THR A 121 -9.82 -22.82 25.33
N ALA A 122 -10.50 -23.47 24.38
CA ALA A 122 -11.39 -24.59 24.67
C ALA A 122 -10.64 -25.79 25.29
N LYS A 123 -9.42 -26.07 24.84
CA LYS A 123 -8.56 -27.13 25.42
C LYS A 123 -8.16 -26.79 26.86
N LEU A 124 -7.72 -25.55 27.12
CA LEU A 124 -7.35 -25.08 28.47
C LEU A 124 -8.53 -25.14 29.46
N ASN A 125 -9.72 -24.73 29.05
CA ASN A 125 -10.92 -24.79 29.91
C ASN A 125 -11.30 -26.23 30.27
N LYS A 126 -11.14 -27.20 29.35
CA LYS A 126 -11.35 -28.62 29.64
C LYS A 126 -10.33 -29.16 30.64
N THR A 127 -9.06 -28.78 30.51
CA THR A 127 -8.00 -29.20 31.44
C THR A 127 -8.19 -28.59 32.84
N SER A 128 -8.64 -27.33 32.93
CA SER A 128 -8.95 -26.66 34.19
C SER A 128 -10.12 -27.31 34.93
N HIS A 129 -11.20 -27.69 34.23
CA HIS A 129 -12.34 -28.38 34.84
C HIS A 129 -12.07 -29.85 35.20
N GLY A 130 -11.14 -30.53 34.52
CA GLY A 130 -10.73 -31.89 34.86
C GLY A 130 -9.92 -32.01 36.15
N SER A 131 -9.26 -30.93 36.59
CA SER A 131 -8.40 -30.93 37.79
C SER A 131 -9.16 -30.67 39.10
N ASN A 132 -10.44 -30.28 39.05
CA ASN A 132 -11.25 -29.97 40.23
C ASN A 132 -12.14 -31.15 40.70
N ASN A 133 -11.99 -32.33 40.09
CA ASN A 133 -12.78 -33.53 40.38
C ASN A 133 -11.96 -34.70 40.96
N ASP A 134 -10.70 -34.45 41.35
CA ASP A 134 -9.86 -35.35 42.16
C ASP A 134 -9.55 -34.68 43.51
#